data_AF-A0A3Q2QCM2-F1
#
_entry.id   AF-A0A3Q2QCM2-F1
#
_cell.length_a   1.000
_cell.length_b   1.000
_cell.length_c   1.000
_cell.angle_alpha   90.00
_cell.angle_beta   90.00
_cell.angle_gamma   90.00
#
_symmetry.space_group_name_H-M   'P 1'
#
loop_
_entity.id
_entity.type
_entity.pdbx_description
1 polymer ?
#
loop_
_entity_poly.entity_id
_entity_poly.type
_entity_poly.pdbx_seq_one_letter_code
_entity_poly.pdbx_strand_id
1 'polypeptide(L)'
;MASVRLLAKVGTGLWRSVQPFQGASAATALRKVHPRHPSLGHCAALFSSSTAPPGDVSLKHKHGRLVLEVPLPSRNEKCLFYLRPMLMTVGDLIADLQREDTGATASLLAEDGQRVANTTLLDTLLEKDFQLVINEDVYSVSAPEKVIPSSEHARDLEDMKHVVHLLHAALHLPEHQLLQERQLLERLDSIKQELSPLEKVACLPVSFIAF
;
A
#
# COMPACT_ATOMS: atom_id res chain seq x y z
N MET A 1 -54.14 0.37 -11.99
CA MET A 1 -54.93 1.11 -10.99
C MET A 1 -54.61 0.57 -9.61
N ALA A 2 -53.69 1.20 -8.88
CA ALA A 2 -53.62 1.18 -7.41
C ALA A 2 -52.48 2.13 -6.99
N SER A 3 -52.89 3.27 -6.47
CA SER A 3 -52.04 4.35 -5.97
C SER A 3 -51.92 4.18 -4.46
N VAL A 4 -50.69 4.22 -3.92
CA VAL A 4 -50.49 4.45 -2.48
C VAL A 4 -49.57 5.65 -2.34
N ARG A 5 -50.19 6.77 -1.96
CA ARG A 5 -49.53 8.01 -1.55
C ARG A 5 -49.18 7.87 -0.07
N LEU A 6 -47.92 8.10 0.28
CA LEU A 6 -47.53 8.38 1.67
C LEU A 6 -47.13 9.86 1.75
N LEU A 7 -47.77 10.56 2.67
CA LEU A 7 -47.64 11.98 2.93
C LEU A 7 -47.24 12.19 4.40
N ALA A 8 -46.52 13.29 4.62
CA ALA A 8 -46.14 13.92 5.89
C ALA A 8 -44.95 13.27 6.61
N LYS A 9 -44.03 14.03 7.23
CA LYS A 9 -44.26 15.30 7.95
C LYS A 9 -42.94 16.08 8.07
N VAL A 10 -42.99 17.36 7.69
CA VAL A 10 -41.90 18.34 7.88
C VAL A 10 -41.97 18.89 9.31
N GLY A 11 -40.89 18.75 10.05
CA GLY A 11 -40.66 19.41 11.33
C GLY A 11 -39.69 20.58 11.14
N THR A 12 -40.18 21.78 11.43
CA THR A 12 -39.46 23.06 11.42
C THR A 12 -38.79 23.35 12.77
N GLY A 13 -37.70 24.12 12.74
CA GLY A 13 -37.00 24.70 13.90
C GLY A 13 -35.66 23.99 14.16
N LEU A 14 -34.52 24.66 14.32
CA LEU A 14 -34.25 26.00 14.81
C LEU A 14 -32.85 26.39 14.29
N TRP A 15 -32.74 27.54 13.62
CA TRP A 15 -31.42 28.12 13.29
C TRP A 15 -30.73 28.55 14.58
N ARG A 16 -29.51 28.09 14.83
CA ARG A 16 -28.63 28.71 15.82
C ARG A 16 -27.28 29.04 15.20
N SER A 17 -27.24 30.29 14.75
CA SER A 17 -26.13 31.24 14.72
C SER A 17 -24.72 30.71 14.94
N VAL A 18 -23.91 30.90 13.90
CA VAL A 18 -22.46 31.07 13.95
C VAL A 18 -22.15 32.33 14.77
N GLN A 19 -21.17 32.27 15.67
CA GLN A 19 -20.47 33.45 16.18
C GLN A 19 -18.96 33.23 16.09
N PRO A 20 -18.21 34.16 15.49
CA PRO A 20 -16.76 34.17 15.49
C PRO A 20 -16.23 34.83 16.78
N PHE A 21 -15.30 34.16 17.45
CA PHE A 21 -14.55 34.72 18.56
C PHE A 21 -13.56 35.76 18.03
N GLN A 22 -13.79 37.03 18.35
CA GLN A 22 -12.80 38.10 18.28
C GLN A 22 -12.27 38.34 19.70
N GLY A 23 -10.96 38.17 19.89
CA GLY A 23 -10.24 38.58 21.09
C GLY A 23 -9.02 39.37 20.67
N ALA A 24 -9.09 40.69 20.87
CA ALA A 24 -8.01 41.63 20.60
C ALA A 24 -7.14 41.85 21.85
N SER A 25 -5.90 42.29 21.58
CA SER A 25 -5.01 43.07 22.44
C SER A 25 -4.22 42.32 23.52
N ALA A 26 -2.89 42.32 23.40
CA ALA A 26 -2.07 43.39 23.99
C ALA A 26 -0.60 43.18 23.64
N ALA A 27 -0.01 44.22 23.05
CA ALA A 27 1.43 44.36 22.88
C ALA A 27 2.11 44.68 24.21
N THR A 28 3.37 44.28 24.36
CA THR A 28 4.55 45.08 24.81
C THR A 28 5.52 44.19 25.58
N ALA A 29 6.73 44.00 25.06
CA ALA A 29 8.00 44.12 25.81
C ALA A 29 9.18 43.64 24.95
N LEU A 30 9.82 44.61 24.28
CA LEU A 30 11.15 44.47 23.70
C LEU A 30 12.17 44.26 24.83
N ARG A 31 12.93 43.16 24.79
CA ARG A 31 14.21 43.06 25.49
C ARG A 31 15.35 43.01 24.49
N LYS A 32 16.08 44.12 24.49
CA LYS A 32 17.35 44.37 23.79
C LYS A 32 18.45 43.60 24.52
N VAL A 33 19.11 42.67 23.82
CA VAL A 33 20.34 42.02 24.31
C VAL A 33 21.46 42.32 23.32
N HIS A 34 22.54 42.86 23.87
CA HIS A 34 23.76 43.28 23.17
C HIS A 34 24.51 42.10 22.53
N PRO A 35 25.25 42.34 21.43
CA PRO A 35 26.12 41.35 20.82
C PRO A 35 27.47 41.29 21.56
N ARG A 36 27.97 40.09 21.84
CA ARG A 36 29.37 39.86 22.19
C ARG A 36 29.98 38.84 21.22
N HIS A 37 30.90 39.33 20.39
CA HIS A 37 31.86 38.50 19.67
C HIS A 37 32.81 37.81 20.65
N PRO A 38 33.26 36.59 20.32
CA PRO A 38 34.66 36.26 20.45
C PRO A 38 35.29 35.83 19.12
N SER A 39 36.50 36.36 18.95
CA SER A 39 37.63 36.07 18.08
C SER A 39 37.70 34.71 17.35
N LEU A 40 38.10 34.85 16.07
CA LEU A 40 38.77 33.87 15.20
C LEU A 40 39.71 32.93 15.97
N GLY A 41 39.43 31.63 15.88
CA GLY A 41 40.38 30.56 16.13
C GLY A 41 40.53 29.74 14.85
N HIS A 42 41.71 29.79 14.23
CA HIS A 42 42.06 28.93 13.12
C HIS A 42 42.08 27.46 13.59
N CYS A 43 41.16 26.65 13.06
CA CYS A 43 41.29 25.20 13.07
C CYS A 43 41.43 24.74 11.62
N ALA A 44 42.55 24.09 11.34
CA ALA A 44 42.87 23.49 10.05
C ALA A 44 41.71 22.57 9.61
N ALA A 45 41.25 22.75 8.37
CA ALA A 45 40.34 21.84 7.72
C ALA A 45 41.05 20.49 7.52
N LEU A 46 40.88 19.59 8.48
CA LEU A 46 41.04 18.17 8.20
C LEU A 46 39.90 17.81 7.26
N PHE A 47 40.24 17.60 5.99
CA PHE A 47 39.38 16.84 5.08
C PHE A 47 39.33 15.41 5.60
N SER A 48 38.53 15.19 6.63
CA SER A 48 38.00 13.87 6.90
C SER A 48 36.98 13.63 5.79
N SER A 49 37.36 12.82 4.80
CA SER A 49 36.41 12.12 3.97
C SER A 49 35.59 11.20 4.87
N SER A 50 34.62 11.77 5.58
CA SER A 50 33.52 11.02 6.14
C SER A 50 32.74 10.54 4.93
N THR A 51 33.01 9.33 4.48
CA THR A 51 32.07 8.57 3.68
C THR A 51 30.73 8.69 4.39
N ALA A 52 29.77 9.37 3.77
CA ALA A 52 28.43 9.44 4.31
C ALA A 52 27.99 7.99 4.60
N PRO A 53 27.28 7.71 5.71
CA PRO A 53 26.76 6.38 5.94
C PRO A 53 26.01 5.95 4.67
N PRO A 54 26.26 4.73 4.15
CA PRO A 54 25.58 4.24 2.96
C PRO A 54 24.09 4.45 3.15
N GLY A 55 23.45 5.04 2.14
CA GLY A 55 22.15 5.69 2.25
C GLY A 55 21.17 4.87 3.09
N ASP A 56 20.75 5.43 4.21
CA ASP A 56 19.96 4.70 5.21
C ASP A 56 18.67 4.16 4.59
N VAL A 57 18.54 2.81 4.59
CA VAL A 57 17.32 2.11 4.18
C VAL A 57 16.38 2.15 5.35
N SER A 58 15.15 2.59 5.11
CA SER A 58 14.18 2.73 6.21
C SER A 58 12.84 2.13 5.84
N LEU A 59 12.18 1.55 6.84
CA LEU A 59 10.90 0.90 6.70
C LEU A 59 9.87 1.65 7.56
N LYS A 60 8.88 2.27 6.91
CA LYS A 60 7.96 3.23 7.55
C LYS A 60 6.52 2.97 7.12
N HIS A 61 5.56 3.31 7.98
CA HIS A 61 4.15 3.33 7.59
C HIS A 61 3.78 4.69 6.96
N LYS A 62 3.28 4.69 5.73
CA LYS A 62 2.69 5.88 5.07
C LYS A 62 1.30 5.53 4.55
N HIS A 63 0.31 6.35 4.91
CA HIS A 63 -1.07 6.20 4.45
C HIS A 63 -1.66 4.78 4.68
N GLY A 64 -1.33 4.16 5.82
CA GLY A 64 -1.80 2.80 6.15
C GLY A 64 -1.13 1.67 5.36
N ARG A 65 -0.03 1.98 4.64
CA ARG A 65 0.78 0.97 3.94
C ARG A 65 2.22 1.03 4.42
N LEU A 66 2.87 -0.12 4.40
CA LEU A 66 4.27 -0.25 4.72
C LEU A 66 5.10 0.19 3.49
N VAL A 67 6.08 1.06 3.71
CA VAL A 67 6.91 1.65 2.66
C VAL A 67 8.37 1.44 2.99
N LEU A 68 9.09 0.78 2.09
CA LEU A 68 10.53 0.59 2.14
C LEU A 68 11.21 1.65 1.27
N GLU A 69 12.09 2.44 1.87
CA GLU A 69 12.88 3.46 1.22
C GLU A 69 14.28 2.91 0.97
N VAL A 70 14.65 2.71 -0.30
CA VAL A 70 15.89 2.04 -0.70
C VAL A 70 16.71 2.93 -1.63
N PRO A 71 18.02 3.11 -1.41
CA PRO A 71 18.90 3.78 -2.37
C PRO A 71 19.14 2.87 -3.59
N LEU A 72 18.88 3.38 -4.79
CA LEU A 72 19.13 2.65 -6.04
C LEU A 72 20.58 2.91 -6.51
N PRO A 73 21.38 1.86 -6.76
CA PRO A 73 22.81 1.99 -7.05
C PRO A 73 23.11 2.74 -8.35
N SER A 74 22.28 2.59 -9.38
CA SER A 74 22.56 3.19 -10.70
C SER A 74 22.38 4.71 -10.74
N ARG A 75 21.43 5.24 -9.96
CA ARG A 75 21.03 6.66 -9.99
C ARG A 75 21.35 7.41 -8.70
N ASN A 76 21.76 6.70 -7.65
CA ASN A 76 22.05 7.23 -6.32
C ASN A 76 20.90 8.08 -5.75
N GLU A 77 19.66 7.68 -6.07
CA GLU A 77 18.43 8.29 -5.56
C GLU A 77 17.68 7.28 -4.70
N LYS A 78 16.86 7.78 -3.78
CA LYS A 78 16.03 6.92 -2.93
C LYS A 78 14.70 6.63 -3.61
N CYS A 79 14.39 5.36 -3.78
CA CYS A 79 13.10 4.89 -4.29
C CYS A 79 12.22 4.35 -3.15
N LEU A 80 10.91 4.49 -3.30
CA LEU A 80 9.91 4.05 -2.32
C LEU A 80 9.14 2.84 -2.87
N PHE A 81 9.24 1.71 -2.17
CA PHE A 81 8.53 0.49 -2.47
C PHE A 81 7.36 0.30 -1.52
N TYR A 82 6.14 0.28 -2.04
CA TYR A 82 4.93 0.04 -1.26
C TYR A 82 4.71 -1.45 -1.08
N LEU A 83 4.84 -1.91 0.15
CA LEU A 83 4.80 -3.32 0.48
C LEU A 83 3.38 -3.78 0.80
N ARG A 84 3.07 -5.04 0.46
CA ARG A 84 1.84 -5.74 0.83
C ARG A 84 2.17 -7.04 1.57
N PRO A 85 2.43 -7.00 2.89
CA PRO A 85 2.96 -8.13 3.65
C PRO A 85 2.23 -9.47 3.44
N MET A 86 0.88 -9.44 3.35
CA MET A 86 0.05 -10.64 3.20
C MET A 86 -0.12 -11.13 1.74
N LEU A 87 0.24 -10.32 0.75
CA LEU A 87 -0.01 -10.59 -0.67
C LEU A 87 1.27 -10.62 -1.51
N MET A 88 2.43 -10.56 -0.85
CA MET A 88 3.71 -10.38 -1.51
C MET A 88 4.77 -11.25 -0.84
N THR A 89 5.62 -11.83 -1.66
CA THR A 89 6.78 -12.61 -1.24
C THR A 89 8.06 -11.77 -1.30
N VAL A 90 9.12 -12.30 -0.71
CA VAL A 90 10.48 -11.76 -0.85
C VAL A 90 10.91 -11.72 -2.32
N GLY A 91 10.56 -12.74 -3.10
CA GLY A 91 10.85 -12.81 -4.53
C GLY A 91 10.19 -11.68 -5.32
N ASP A 92 8.94 -11.35 -4.99
CA ASP A 92 8.22 -10.24 -5.62
C ASP A 92 8.92 -8.90 -5.31
N LEU A 93 9.33 -8.68 -4.07
CA LEU A 93 10.07 -7.47 -3.68
C LEU A 93 11.41 -7.34 -4.44
N ILE A 94 12.16 -8.44 -4.55
CA ILE A 94 13.42 -8.46 -5.31
C ILE A 94 13.16 -8.18 -6.79
N ALA A 95 12.12 -8.78 -7.37
CA ALA A 95 11.73 -8.56 -8.76
C ALA A 95 11.29 -7.11 -9.01
N ASP A 96 10.61 -6.48 -8.05
CA ASP A 96 10.23 -5.07 -8.11
C ASP A 96 11.45 -4.15 -8.09
N LEU A 97 12.44 -4.46 -7.24
CA LEU A 97 13.69 -3.69 -7.15
C LEU A 97 14.52 -3.83 -8.43
N GLN A 98 14.66 -5.05 -8.96
CA GLN A 98 15.37 -5.31 -10.22
C GLN A 98 14.69 -4.70 -11.45
N ARG A 99 13.35 -4.59 -11.41
CA ARG A 99 12.59 -3.96 -12.49
C ARG A 99 12.73 -2.45 -12.49
N GLU A 100 12.89 -1.85 -11.31
CA GLU A 100 13.15 -0.41 -11.16
C GLU A 100 14.61 -0.06 -11.51
N ASP A 101 15.57 -0.86 -11.05
CA ASP A 101 16.99 -0.70 -11.35
C ASP A 101 17.59 -2.02 -11.85
N THR A 102 17.79 -2.11 -13.17
CA THR A 102 18.36 -3.29 -13.83
C THR A 102 19.83 -3.55 -13.46
N GLY A 103 20.53 -2.54 -12.92
CA GLY A 103 21.89 -2.65 -12.41
C GLY A 103 21.97 -3.11 -10.95
N ALA A 104 20.83 -3.30 -10.28
CA ALA A 104 20.74 -3.69 -8.89
C ALA A 104 20.51 -5.21 -8.74
N THR A 105 21.42 -5.89 -8.07
CA THR A 105 21.27 -7.28 -7.65
C THR A 105 20.89 -7.31 -6.17
N ALA A 106 19.61 -7.54 -5.87
CA ALA A 106 19.12 -7.58 -4.50
C ALA A 106 18.98 -8.99 -3.94
N SER A 107 19.30 -9.15 -2.66
CA SER A 107 18.98 -10.33 -1.87
C SER A 107 18.64 -9.94 -0.43
N LEU A 108 17.84 -10.76 0.25
CA LEU A 108 17.48 -10.56 1.65
C LEU A 108 18.16 -11.61 2.52
N LEU A 109 18.75 -11.15 3.61
CA LEU A 109 19.27 -11.98 4.68
C LEU A 109 18.42 -11.76 5.94
N ALA A 110 18.26 -12.80 6.75
CA ALA A 110 17.71 -12.66 8.08
C ALA A 110 18.74 -12.00 9.02
N GLU A 111 18.32 -11.64 10.24
CA GLU A 111 19.20 -11.07 11.27
C GLU A 111 20.45 -11.92 11.54
N ASP A 112 20.34 -13.24 11.41
CA ASP A 112 21.41 -14.22 11.59
C ASP A 112 22.37 -14.33 10.38
N GLY A 113 22.14 -13.55 9.32
CA GLY A 113 22.92 -13.56 8.09
C GLY A 113 22.56 -14.70 7.12
N GLN A 114 21.54 -15.51 7.43
CA GLN A 114 21.09 -16.55 6.52
C GLN A 114 20.25 -15.97 5.37
N ARG A 115 20.46 -16.47 4.16
CA ARG A 115 19.69 -16.02 3.00
C ARG A 115 18.23 -16.45 3.10
N VAL A 116 17.32 -15.48 2.99
CA VAL A 116 15.87 -15.72 3.02
C VAL A 116 15.43 -16.27 1.66
N ALA A 117 14.57 -17.30 1.69
CA ALA A 117 14.04 -17.89 0.47
C ALA A 117 13.08 -16.92 -0.24
N ASN A 118 13.12 -16.89 -1.57
CA ASN A 118 12.29 -16.00 -2.38
C ASN A 118 10.78 -16.27 -2.19
N THR A 119 10.38 -17.49 -1.83
CA THR A 119 8.98 -17.88 -1.60
C THR A 119 8.44 -17.46 -0.24
N THR A 120 9.30 -16.94 0.65
CA THR A 120 8.89 -16.51 1.99
C THR A 120 7.94 -15.32 1.86
N LEU A 121 6.83 -15.36 2.60
CA LEU A 121 5.92 -14.23 2.68
C LEU A 121 6.60 -13.07 3.39
N LEU A 122 6.32 -11.87 2.90
CA LEU A 122 6.89 -10.68 3.49
C LEU A 122 6.38 -10.47 4.94
N ASP A 123 5.15 -10.88 5.25
CA ASP A 123 4.62 -10.84 6.62
C ASP A 123 5.49 -11.60 7.63
N THR A 124 5.99 -12.79 7.26
CA THR A 124 6.89 -13.59 8.09
C THR A 124 8.27 -12.95 8.21
N LEU A 125 8.77 -12.33 7.13
CA LEU A 125 10.06 -11.61 7.18
C LEU A 125 10.00 -10.42 8.15
N LEU A 126 8.87 -9.71 8.18
CA LEU A 126 8.64 -8.51 8.99
C LEU A 126 8.38 -8.78 10.47
N GLU A 127 8.40 -10.05 10.90
CA GLU A 127 8.34 -10.40 12.32
C GLU A 127 9.64 -10.06 13.06
N LYS A 128 10.74 -10.00 12.33
CA LYS A 128 12.08 -9.73 12.85
C LYS A 128 12.80 -8.71 11.98
N ASP A 129 13.92 -8.23 12.49
CA ASP A 129 14.82 -7.41 11.69
C ASP A 129 15.50 -8.26 10.62
N PHE A 130 15.80 -7.62 9.49
CA PHE A 130 16.40 -8.29 8.35
C PHE A 130 17.41 -7.37 7.67
N GLN A 131 18.23 -7.95 6.80
CA GLN A 131 19.24 -7.22 6.05
C GLN A 131 18.92 -7.28 4.56
N LEU A 132 18.91 -6.13 3.90
CA LEU A 132 18.80 -6.01 2.46
C LEU A 132 20.19 -5.83 1.88
N VAL A 133 20.61 -6.74 1.01
CA VAL A 133 21.89 -6.68 0.31
C VAL A 133 21.64 -6.27 -1.13
N ILE A 134 22.26 -5.17 -1.57
CA ILE A 134 22.18 -4.68 -2.95
C ILE A 134 23.59 -4.60 -3.51
N ASN A 135 23.86 -5.40 -4.54
CA ASN A 135 25.18 -5.60 -5.16
C ASN A 135 26.22 -6.13 -4.16
N GLU A 136 26.76 -5.26 -3.31
CA GLU A 136 27.71 -5.60 -2.22
C GLU A 136 27.43 -4.81 -0.93
N ASP A 137 26.48 -3.87 -0.96
CA ASP A 137 26.13 -3.05 0.19
C ASP A 137 25.08 -3.76 1.03
N VAL A 138 25.33 -3.83 2.34
CA VAL A 138 24.43 -4.47 3.31
C VAL A 138 23.73 -3.39 4.12
N TYR A 139 22.40 -3.37 4.04
CA TYR A 139 21.54 -2.44 4.74
C TYR A 139 20.72 -3.17 5.80
N SER A 140 20.88 -2.79 7.07
CA SER A 140 20.08 -3.34 8.16
C SER A 140 18.74 -2.61 8.23
N VAL A 141 17.64 -3.36 8.15
CA VAL A 141 16.28 -2.82 8.17
C VAL A 141 15.58 -3.30 9.43
N SER A 142 15.28 -2.37 10.33
CA SER A 142 14.47 -2.66 11.51
C SER A 142 12.99 -2.71 11.15
N ALA A 143 12.29 -3.79 11.52
CA ALA A 143 10.86 -3.88 11.31
C ALA A 143 10.14 -2.83 12.20
N PRO A 144 9.24 -2.00 11.64
CA PRO A 144 8.52 -1.04 12.45
C PRO A 144 7.66 -1.76 13.46
N GLU A 145 7.74 -1.33 14.73
CA GLU A 145 6.92 -1.85 15.82
C GLU A 145 5.45 -1.85 15.39
N LYS A 146 4.76 -2.97 15.57
CA LYS A 146 3.34 -3.11 15.21
C LYS A 146 2.54 -2.13 16.06
N VAL A 147 2.36 -0.91 15.56
CA VAL A 147 1.55 0.12 16.22
C VAL A 147 0.11 -0.38 16.18
N ILE A 148 -0.33 -0.99 17.27
CA ILE A 148 -1.74 -1.31 17.49
C ILE A 148 -2.44 0.05 17.69
N PRO A 149 -3.25 0.53 16.74
CA PRO A 149 -3.95 1.79 16.94
C PRO A 149 -4.88 1.64 18.15
N SER A 150 -5.03 2.70 18.95
CA SER A 150 -5.99 2.72 20.05
C SER A 150 -7.37 2.31 19.53
N SER A 151 -7.98 1.29 20.12
CA SER A 151 -9.18 0.60 19.62
C SER A 151 -10.37 1.51 19.27
N GLU A 152 -10.48 2.70 19.87
CA GLU A 152 -11.56 3.65 19.59
C GLU A 152 -11.38 4.34 18.23
N HIS A 153 -10.20 4.94 17.98
CA HIS A 153 -9.88 5.59 16.70
C HIS A 153 -9.87 4.61 15.51
N ALA A 154 -9.66 3.32 15.78
CA ALA A 154 -9.74 2.28 14.76
C ALA A 154 -11.17 2.06 14.24
N ARG A 155 -12.19 2.21 15.10
CA ARG A 155 -13.60 2.00 14.74
C ARG A 155 -14.14 3.13 13.88
N ASP A 156 -13.85 4.38 14.23
CA ASP A 156 -14.32 5.55 13.46
C ASP A 156 -13.78 5.53 12.01
N LEU A 157 -12.53 5.12 11.82
CA LEU A 157 -11.92 4.98 10.50
C LEU A 157 -12.54 3.83 9.69
N GLU A 158 -12.91 2.74 10.37
CA GLU A 158 -13.57 1.59 9.75
C GLU A 158 -14.97 1.94 9.26
N ASP A 159 -15.73 2.74 10.01
CA ASP A 159 -17.05 3.25 9.59
C ASP A 159 -16.93 4.16 8.36
N MET A 160 -15.95 5.08 8.35
CA MET A 160 -15.70 5.92 7.17
C MET A 160 -15.31 5.08 5.95
N LYS A 161 -14.45 4.07 6.12
CA LYS A 161 -14.06 3.13 5.06
C LYS A 161 -15.28 2.36 4.54
N HIS A 162 -16.20 1.95 5.42
CA HIS A 162 -17.42 1.26 5.03
C HIS A 162 -18.30 2.14 4.14
N VAL A 163 -18.50 3.41 4.50
CA VAL A 163 -19.28 4.36 3.68
C VAL A 163 -18.62 4.58 2.31
N VAL A 164 -17.30 4.75 2.27
CA VAL A 164 -16.56 4.90 1.00
C VAL A 164 -16.69 3.64 0.13
N HIS A 165 -16.61 2.45 0.73
CA HIS A 165 -16.78 1.19 0.03
C HIS A 165 -18.20 1.05 -0.55
N LEU A 166 -19.24 1.38 0.23
CA LEU A 166 -20.62 1.37 -0.23
C LEU A 166 -20.82 2.30 -1.43
N LEU A 167 -20.26 3.51 -1.39
CA LEU A 167 -20.33 4.46 -2.50
C LEU A 167 -19.59 3.92 -3.74
N HIS A 168 -18.37 3.41 -3.57
CA HIS A 168 -17.60 2.82 -4.67
C HIS A 168 -18.35 1.65 -5.32
N ALA A 169 -18.94 0.76 -4.50
CA ALA A 169 -19.74 -0.36 -4.99
C ALA A 169 -21.00 0.11 -5.72
N ALA A 170 -21.75 1.06 -5.16
CA ALA A 170 -22.95 1.59 -5.82
C ALA A 170 -22.66 2.19 -7.21
N LEU A 171 -21.49 2.82 -7.38
CA LEU A 171 -21.10 3.45 -8.64
C LEU A 171 -20.55 2.47 -9.69
N HIS A 172 -19.79 1.44 -9.28
CA HIS A 172 -19.04 0.60 -10.23
C HIS A 172 -19.54 -0.86 -10.33
N LEU A 173 -20.25 -1.35 -9.33
CA LEU A 173 -20.71 -2.76 -9.30
C LEU A 173 -21.66 -3.10 -10.46
N PRO A 174 -22.64 -2.26 -10.86
CA PRO A 174 -23.55 -2.61 -11.95
C PRO A 174 -22.83 -2.83 -13.28
N GLU A 175 -21.86 -1.97 -13.62
CA GLU A 175 -21.09 -2.09 -14.85
C GLU A 175 -20.20 -3.34 -14.85
N HIS A 176 -19.53 -3.62 -13.73
CA HIS A 176 -18.73 -4.83 -13.57
C HIS A 176 -19.59 -6.10 -13.71
N GLN A 177 -20.79 -6.13 -13.15
CA GLN A 177 -21.71 -7.26 -13.24
C GLN A 177 -22.12 -7.54 -14.70
N LEU A 178 -22.44 -6.50 -15.48
CA LEU A 178 -22.78 -6.65 -16.90
C LEU A 178 -21.61 -7.17 -17.73
N LEU A 179 -20.39 -6.68 -17.47
CA LEU A 179 -19.19 -7.18 -18.15
C LEU A 179 -18.94 -8.66 -17.82
N GLN A 180 -19.08 -9.03 -16.55
CA GLN A 180 -18.89 -10.39 -16.09
C GLN A 180 -19.96 -11.34 -16.66
N GLU A 181 -21.22 -10.91 -16.75
CA GLU A 181 -22.28 -11.68 -17.39
C GLU A 181 -21.95 -12.00 -18.85
N ARG A 182 -21.51 -10.99 -19.62
CA ARG A 182 -21.11 -11.19 -21.02
C ARG A 182 -19.96 -12.18 -21.15
N GLN A 183 -18.92 -12.04 -20.33
CA GLN A 183 -17.78 -12.96 -20.34
C GLN A 183 -18.19 -14.41 -20.01
N LEU A 184 -19.15 -14.59 -19.10
CA LEU A 184 -19.65 -15.91 -18.75
C LEU A 184 -20.49 -16.52 -19.88
N LEU A 185 -21.31 -15.72 -20.57
CA LEU A 185 -22.06 -16.18 -21.74
C LEU A 185 -21.13 -16.59 -22.88
N GLU A 186 -20.11 -15.78 -23.18
CA GLU A 186 -19.09 -16.11 -24.19
C GLU A 186 -18.36 -17.43 -23.86
N ARG A 187 -17.97 -17.64 -22.60
CA ARG A 187 -17.36 -18.90 -22.16
C ARG A 187 -18.31 -20.08 -22.29
N LEU A 188 -19.58 -19.89 -21.94
CA LEU A 188 -20.60 -20.93 -22.04
C LEU A 188 -20.82 -21.34 -23.50
N ASP A 189 -20.89 -20.37 -24.41
CA ASP A 189 -21.03 -20.64 -25.84
C ASP A 189 -19.80 -21.35 -26.42
N SER A 190 -18.59 -20.96 -26.01
CA SER A 190 -17.35 -21.68 -26.37
C SER A 190 -17.40 -23.15 -25.94
N ILE A 191 -17.76 -23.40 -24.68
CA ILE A 191 -17.85 -24.77 -24.14
C ILE A 191 -18.94 -25.57 -24.87
N LYS A 192 -20.10 -24.97 -25.17
CA LYS A 192 -21.15 -25.65 -25.96
C LYS A 192 -20.67 -26.03 -27.35
N GLN A 193 -19.91 -25.16 -28.00
CA GLN A 193 -19.33 -25.44 -29.31
C GLN A 193 -18.35 -26.63 -29.24
N GLU A 194 -17.51 -26.68 -28.21
CA GLU A 194 -16.57 -27.78 -27.94
C GLU A 194 -17.27 -29.11 -27.62
N LEU A 195 -18.42 -29.07 -26.93
CA LEU A 195 -19.20 -30.27 -26.58
C LEU A 195 -20.02 -30.81 -27.76
N SER A 196 -20.42 -29.97 -28.71
CA SER A 196 -21.26 -30.37 -29.85
C SER A 196 -20.74 -31.57 -30.68
N PRO A 197 -19.43 -31.76 -30.94
CA PRO A 197 -18.92 -32.99 -31.57
C PRO A 197 -18.96 -34.21 -30.64
N LEU A 198 -18.76 -34.01 -29.33
CA LEU A 198 -18.71 -35.08 -28.32
C LEU A 198 -20.09 -35.68 -28.06
N GLU A 199 -21.13 -34.85 -28.08
CA GLU A 199 -22.52 -35.31 -27.96
C GLU A 199 -22.93 -36.16 -29.16
N LYS A 200 -22.48 -35.80 -30.37
CA LYS A 200 -22.79 -36.55 -31.60
C LYS A 200 -22.19 -37.95 -31.62
N VAL A 201 -20.99 -38.14 -31.07
CA VAL A 201 -20.36 -39.46 -30.96
C VAL A 201 -20.96 -40.30 -29.82
N ALA A 202 -21.45 -39.66 -28.75
CA ALA A 202 -22.13 -40.33 -27.64
C ALA A 202 -23.58 -40.73 -27.96
N CYS A 203 -24.28 -39.96 -28.80
CA CYS A 203 -25.67 -40.22 -29.21
C CYS A 203 -25.82 -41.10 -30.46
N LEU A 204 -24.74 -41.70 -31.00
CA LEU A 204 -24.90 -42.71 -32.04
C LEU A 204 -25.73 -43.87 -31.47
N PRO A 205 -26.86 -44.24 -32.11
CA PRO A 205 -27.69 -45.30 -31.58
C PRO A 205 -26.91 -46.61 -31.56
N VAL A 206 -26.98 -47.31 -30.44
CA VAL A 206 -26.41 -48.67 -30.22
C VAL A 206 -27.03 -49.72 -31.19
N SER A 207 -27.90 -49.29 -32.10
CA SER A 207 -28.59 -50.11 -33.12
C SER A 207 -27.69 -50.74 -34.17
N PHE A 208 -26.37 -50.51 -34.17
CA PHE A 208 -25.44 -51.17 -35.10
C PHE A 208 -24.63 -52.32 -34.48
N ILE A 209 -24.92 -52.72 -33.24
CA ILE A 209 -24.35 -53.92 -32.63
C ILE A 209 -25.47 -54.91 -32.32
N ALA A 210 -26.05 -55.49 -33.37
CA ALA A 210 -26.75 -56.77 -33.30
C ALA A 210 -26.30 -57.57 -34.53
N PHE A 211 -25.41 -58.53 -34.28
CA PHE A 211 -25.03 -59.60 -35.19
C PHE A 211 -26.21 -60.55 -35.43
#